data_AF-A0AAU9AAV9-F1
#
_entry.id   AF-A0AAU9AAV9-F1
#
_cell.length_a   1.000
_cell.length_b   1.000
_cell.length_c   1.000
_cell.angle_alpha   90.00
_cell.angle_beta   90.00
_cell.angle_gamma   90.00
#
_symmetry.space_group_name_H-M   'P 1'
#
loop_
_entity.id
_entity.type
_entity.pdbx_description
1 polymer ?
#
loop_
_entity_poly.entity_id
_entity_poly.type
_entity_poly.pdbx_seq_one_letter_code
_entity_poly.pdbx_strand_id
1 'polypeptide(L)' 'MRSIRHKTLFVAAFAFAAGFATVASALPARCAPCRQIYDDCMAGPNPSYEVCARQYNECVPPGCMLMPLPLDP' A
#
# COMPACT_ATOMS: atom_id res chain seq x y z
N MET A 1 -36.98 26.22 44.05
CA MET A 1 -35.99 25.26 43.50
C MET A 1 -35.56 25.78 42.13
N ARG A 2 -34.33 26.28 42.01
CA ARG A 2 -33.73 26.74 40.74
C ARG A 2 -33.32 25.50 39.95
N SER A 3 -34.05 25.19 38.89
CA SER A 3 -33.57 24.21 37.89
C SER A 3 -33.01 24.97 36.71
N ILE A 4 -31.68 24.90 36.62
CA ILE A 4 -30.82 25.57 35.66
C ILE A 4 -31.03 24.91 34.31
N ARG A 5 -31.46 25.68 33.31
CA ARG A 5 -31.63 25.19 31.93
C ARG A 5 -30.27 24.75 31.39
N HIS A 6 -30.15 23.46 31.11
CA HIS A 6 -28.98 22.81 30.53
C HIS A 6 -28.56 23.47 29.21
N LYS A 7 -27.50 24.27 29.26
CA LYS A 7 -26.70 24.68 28.10
C LYS A 7 -25.55 23.67 27.95
N THR A 8 -25.74 22.66 27.12
CA THR A 8 -24.63 21.88 26.54
C THR A 8 -25.07 21.39 25.17
N LEU A 9 -24.97 22.28 24.18
CA LEU A 9 -25.04 21.89 22.78
C LEU A 9 -23.78 21.09 22.44
N PHE A 10 -24.02 19.87 21.99
CA PHE A 10 -23.08 18.96 21.34
C PHE A 10 -22.22 19.66 20.29
N VAL A 11 -20.90 19.47 20.36
CA VAL A 11 -20.07 19.36 19.15
C VAL A 11 -19.11 18.20 19.38
N ALA A 12 -19.29 17.18 18.56
CA ALA A 12 -18.68 15.87 18.62
C ALA A 12 -17.17 15.94 18.34
N ALA A 13 -16.43 15.14 19.12
CA ALA A 13 -15.07 14.76 18.83
C ALA A 13 -15.01 13.96 17.52
N PHE A 14 -14.13 14.36 16.60
CA PHE A 14 -13.61 13.46 15.58
C PHE A 14 -12.08 13.45 15.70
N ALA A 15 -11.58 12.56 16.56
CA ALA A 15 -10.21 12.11 16.50
C ALA A 15 -10.04 11.29 15.22
N PHE A 16 -9.32 11.83 14.23
CA PHE A 16 -9.01 11.12 13.00
C PHE A 16 -7.88 10.13 13.29
N ALA A 17 -8.26 8.95 13.78
CA ALA A 17 -7.41 7.79 13.92
C ALA A 17 -7.02 7.28 12.52
N ALA A 18 -5.91 7.79 11.97
CA ALA A 18 -5.27 7.18 10.82
C ALA A 18 -4.24 6.16 11.28
N GLY A 19 -4.73 5.05 11.83
CA GLY A 19 -3.93 3.84 12.02
C GLY A 19 -3.74 3.12 10.69
N PHE A 20 -2.68 3.46 9.96
CA PHE A 20 -2.26 2.77 8.75
C PHE A 20 -0.74 2.48 8.82
N ALA A 21 -0.29 1.79 9.86
CA ALA A 21 0.95 1.03 9.75
C ALA A 21 0.55 -0.36 9.24
N THR A 22 0.32 -0.41 7.93
CA THR A 22 0.06 -1.59 7.13
C THR A 22 0.93 -2.74 7.63
N VAL A 23 0.30 -3.85 8.00
CA VAL A 23 0.99 -5.12 8.21
C VAL A 23 1.80 -5.43 6.96
N ALA A 24 3.10 -5.14 7.00
CA ALA A 24 4.06 -5.57 6.01
C ALA A 24 4.15 -7.09 6.15
N SER A 25 3.21 -7.78 5.49
CA SER A 25 3.34 -9.20 5.17
C SER A 25 4.73 -9.37 4.58
N ALA A 26 5.55 -10.13 5.31
CA ALA A 26 7.00 -10.06 5.30
C ALA A 26 7.61 -10.41 3.94
N LEU A 27 7.59 -9.47 2.99
CA LEU A 27 8.59 -9.45 1.95
C LEU A 27 9.92 -9.14 2.64
N PRO A 28 10.99 -9.89 2.34
CA PRO A 28 12.32 -9.53 2.81
C PRO A 28 12.57 -8.06 2.48
N ALA A 29 13.11 -7.27 3.41
CA ALA A 29 13.30 -5.83 3.22
C ALA A 29 14.06 -5.49 1.91
N ARG A 30 14.93 -6.42 1.46
CA ARG A 30 15.64 -6.37 0.18
C ARG A 30 14.75 -6.44 -1.08
N CYS A 31 13.54 -6.97 -0.98
CA CYS A 31 12.59 -7.14 -2.09
C CYS A 31 11.57 -6.01 -2.17
N ALA A 32 11.38 -5.25 -1.07
CA ALA A 32 10.48 -4.11 -1.00
C ALA A 32 10.76 -3.01 -2.04
N PRO A 33 12.02 -2.60 -2.31
CA PRO A 33 12.27 -1.55 -3.31
C PRO A 33 11.87 -1.98 -4.73
N CYS A 34 12.08 -3.26 -5.07
CA CYS A 34 11.64 -3.80 -6.36
C CYS A 34 10.13 -3.86 -6.47
N ARG A 35 9.44 -4.16 -5.36
CA ARG A 35 7.98 -4.13 -5.32
C ARG A 35 7.45 -2.72 -5.58
N GLN A 36 8.10 -1.68 -5.05
CA GLN A 36 7.75 -0.29 -5.37
C GLN A 36 7.92 0.01 -6.87
N ILE A 37 8.99 -0.45 -7.52
CA ILE A 37 9.17 -0.30 -8.98
C ILE A 37 8.01 -0.93 -9.76
N TYR A 38 7.56 -2.11 -9.34
CA TYR A 38 6.38 -2.74 -9.94
C TYR A 38 5.11 -1.91 -9.75
N ASP A 39 4.85 -1.44 -8.53
CA ASP A 39 3.66 -0.65 -8.21
C ASP A 39 3.67 0.68 -8.97
N ASP A 40 4.82 1.36 -9.07
CA ASP A 40 4.99 2.60 -9.85
C ASP A 40 4.77 2.37 -11.34
N CYS A 41 5.30 1.27 -11.89
CA CYS A 41 5.09 0.88 -13.29
C CYS A 41 3.60 0.62 -13.57
N MET A 42 2.91 -0.06 -12.64
CA MET A 42 1.47 -0.34 -12.76
C MET A 42 0.59 0.90 -12.54
N ALA A 43 1.10 1.93 -11.86
CA ALA A 43 0.44 3.22 -11.67
C ALA A 43 0.64 4.19 -12.87
N GLY A 44 1.48 3.82 -13.84
CA GLY A 44 1.73 4.61 -15.05
C GLY A 44 0.51 4.69 -15.99
N PRO A 45 0.54 5.57 -17.00
CA PRO A 45 -0.59 5.80 -17.91
C PRO A 45 -0.87 4.63 -18.88
N ASN A 46 0.10 3.74 -19.10
CA ASN A 46 -0.05 2.53 -19.92
C ASN A 46 0.64 1.35 -19.21
N PRO A 47 0.04 0.82 -18.13
CA PRO A 47 0.67 -0.24 -17.37
C PRO A 47 0.59 -1.55 -18.14
N SER A 48 1.75 -2.13 -18.48
CA SER A 48 1.84 -3.47 -19.03
C SER A 48 2.36 -4.41 -17.97
N TYR A 49 1.51 -5.34 -17.53
CA TYR A 49 1.87 -6.33 -16.51
C TYR A 49 3.18 -7.04 -16.84
N GLU A 50 3.37 -7.44 -18.09
CA GLU A 50 4.55 -8.17 -18.54
C GLU A 50 5.83 -7.33 -18.43
N VAL A 51 5.75 -6.05 -18.79
CA VAL A 51 6.87 -5.10 -18.67
C VAL A 51 7.19 -4.83 -17.20
N CYS A 52 6.16 -4.57 -16.38
CA CYS A 52 6.33 -4.27 -14.96
C CYS A 52 6.84 -5.49 -14.17
N ALA A 53 6.33 -6.68 -14.47
CA ALA A 53 6.79 -7.95 -13.90
C ALA A 53 8.24 -8.26 -14.29
N ARG A 54 8.64 -7.96 -15.53
CA ARG A 54 10.03 -8.11 -15.99
C ARG A 54 10.97 -7.16 -15.24
N GLN A 55 10.61 -5.88 -15.11
CA GLN A 55 11.40 -4.91 -14.33
C GLN A 55 11.51 -5.31 -12.85
N TYR A 56 10.43 -5.82 -12.26
CA TYR A 56 10.45 -6.38 -10.91
C TYR A 56 11.45 -7.54 -10.78
N ASN A 57 11.39 -8.49 -11.72
CA ASN A 57 12.24 -9.67 -11.74
C ASN A 57 13.72 -9.35 -11.97
N GLU A 58 14.02 -8.33 -12.76
CA GLU A 58 15.40 -7.83 -12.96
C GLU A 58 15.95 -7.14 -11.70
N CYS A 59 15.10 -6.43 -10.96
CA CYS A 59 15.49 -5.77 -9.72
C CYS A 59 15.66 -6.77 -8.56
N VAL A 60 14.83 -7.82 -8.51
CA VAL A 60 14.73 -8.70 -7.35
C VAL A 60 16.04 -9.47 -7.10
N PRO A 61 16.64 -9.36 -5.90
CA PRO A 61 17.82 -10.15 -5.54
C PRO A 61 17.45 -11.62 -5.27
N PRO A 62 18.42 -12.55 -5.33
CA PRO A 62 18.19 -13.96 -5.05
C PRO A 62 17.56 -14.17 -3.66
N GLY A 63 16.54 -15.03 -3.60
CA GLY A 63 15.78 -15.30 -2.39
C GLY A 63 14.57 -14.37 -2.15
N CYS A 64 14.07 -13.71 -3.20
CA CYS A 64 12.70 -13.17 -3.24
C CYS A 64 11.85 -14.00 -4.21
N MET A 65 10.51 -13.91 -4.09
CA MET A 65 9.61 -14.49 -5.08
C MET A 65 9.63 -13.65 -6.36
N LEU A 66 9.80 -14.31 -7.51
CA LEU A 66 9.67 -13.68 -8.83
C LEU A 66 8.19 -13.62 -9.23
N MET A 67 7.83 -12.62 -10.03
CA MET A 67 6.51 -12.56 -10.67
C MET A 67 6.46 -13.53 -11.86
N PRO A 68 5.36 -14.29 -12.04
CA PRO A 68 5.18 -15.13 -13.20
C PRO A 68 4.98 -14.26 -14.45
N LEU A 69 5.87 -14.38 -15.41
CA LEU A 69 5.68 -13.83 -16.75
C LEU A 69 4.91 -14.86 -17.58
N PRO A 70 3.90 -14.46 -18.38
CA PRO A 70 3.34 -15.35 -19.37
C PRO A 70 4.49 -15.84 -20.26
N LEU A 71 4.73 -17.15 -20.25
CA LEU A 71 5.64 -17.77 -21.21
C LEU A 71 5.04 -17.52 -22.58
N ASP A 72 5.70 -16.68 -23.37
CA ASP A 72 5.40 -16.51 -24.80
C ASP A 72 5.39 -17.91 -25.45
N PRO A 73 4.32 -18.28 -26.19
CA PRO A 73 4.22 -19.57 -26.87
C PRO A 73 5.18 -19.71 -28.06
#